data_AF-A0A497P272-F1
#
_entry.id   AF-A0A497P272-F1
#
_cell.length_a   1.000
_cell.length_b   1.000
_cell.length_c   1.000
_cell.angle_alpha   90.00
_cell.angle_beta   90.00
_cell.angle_gamma   90.00
#
_symmetry.space_group_name_H-M   'P 1'
#
loop_
_entity.id
_entity.type
_entity.pdbx_description
1 polymer ?
#
loop_
_entity_poly.entity_id
_entity_poly.type
_entity_poly.pdbx_seq_one_letter_code
_entity_poly.pdbx_strand_id
1 'polypeptide(L)'
;MEINKFLLGVNYWPAKKAMYWWKNFDTKEVEDDFKFIRELGLDLVRIFLVWEDFQPYPDYVSQSALRKLAQVCDIAAENQLRLIITFFTGHMSGVNWIPEWALDKHTTIPKGIRYYPTITNLQINSYQIKDMYSDDFMLKA
;
A
#
# COMPACT_ATOMS: atom_id res chain seq x y z
N MET A 1 -4.83 -19.10 33.59
CA MET A 1 -5.15 -19.41 32.18
C MET A 1 -5.24 -18.09 31.45
N GLU A 2 -4.23 -17.73 30.66
CA GLU A 2 -4.42 -16.65 29.69
C GLU A 2 -5.49 -17.14 28.72
N ILE A 3 -6.64 -16.48 28.72
CA ILE A 3 -7.63 -16.68 27.68
C ILE A 3 -6.97 -16.16 26.41
N ASN A 4 -6.75 -17.04 25.41
CA ASN A 4 -6.32 -16.61 24.09
C ASN A 4 -7.36 -15.61 23.56
N LYS A 5 -7.04 -14.31 23.68
CA LYS A 5 -7.92 -13.22 23.27
C LYS A 5 -8.04 -13.26 21.75
N PHE A 6 -9.27 -13.30 21.24
CA PHE A 6 -9.51 -13.13 19.81
C PHE A 6 -8.95 -11.78 19.36
N LEU A 7 -8.04 -11.80 18.39
CA LEU A 7 -7.37 -10.58 17.93
C LEU A 7 -8.30 -9.79 17.02
N LEU A 8 -8.76 -8.64 17.51
CA LEU A 8 -9.59 -7.71 16.75
C LEU A 8 -8.76 -6.54 16.23
N GLY A 9 -8.98 -6.21 14.96
CA GLY A 9 -8.25 -5.15 14.27
C GLY A 9 -8.99 -4.57 13.08
N VAL A 10 -8.33 -3.65 12.41
CA VAL A 10 -8.89 -2.89 11.29
C VAL A 10 -7.92 -2.80 10.11
N ASN A 11 -8.44 -2.79 8.89
CA ASN A 11 -7.67 -2.41 7.71
C ASN A 11 -7.61 -0.88 7.65
N TYR A 12 -6.41 -0.31 7.64
CA TYR A 12 -6.19 1.11 7.79
C TYR A 12 -5.59 1.76 6.55
N TRP A 13 -6.19 2.88 6.21
CA TRP A 13 -5.63 3.97 5.42
C TRP A 13 -6.22 5.26 5.99
N PRO A 14 -5.48 6.38 5.96
CA PRO A 14 -5.99 7.62 6.53
C PRO A 14 -7.22 8.13 5.79
N ALA A 15 -8.24 8.57 6.53
CA ALA A 15 -9.54 8.90 5.97
C ALA A 15 -9.49 10.02 4.92
N LYS A 16 -8.57 10.98 5.05
CA LYS A 16 -8.48 12.14 4.13
C LYS A 16 -7.74 11.82 2.83
N LYS A 17 -6.92 10.77 2.81
CA LYS A 17 -5.94 10.54 1.73
C LYS A 17 -6.07 9.16 1.09
N ALA A 18 -6.64 8.19 1.78
CA ALA A 18 -6.76 6.82 1.32
C ALA A 18 -5.42 6.31 0.73
N MET A 19 -5.42 5.86 -0.52
CA MET A 19 -4.25 5.31 -1.21
C MET A 19 -3.12 6.31 -1.44
N TYR A 20 -3.41 7.61 -1.42
CA TYR A 20 -2.44 8.66 -1.74
C TYR A 20 -1.57 9.08 -0.54
N TRP A 21 -1.81 8.50 0.63
CA TRP A 21 -1.22 8.96 1.88
C TRP A 21 0.30 8.75 1.97
N TRP A 22 0.90 7.78 1.28
CA TRP A 22 2.35 7.62 1.29
C TRP A 22 3.05 8.78 0.56
N LYS A 23 2.48 9.25 -0.56
CA LYS A 23 2.95 10.47 -1.25
C LYS A 23 2.68 11.72 -0.41
N ASN A 24 1.50 11.79 0.20
CA ASN A 24 1.03 12.93 1.01
C ASN A 24 1.10 12.67 2.53
N PHE A 25 2.22 12.09 2.98
CA PHE A 25 2.35 11.56 4.34
C PHE A 25 2.24 12.66 5.39
N ASP A 26 1.48 12.38 6.45
CA ASP A 26 1.26 13.27 7.57
C ASP A 26 1.26 12.44 8.84
N THR A 27 2.32 12.61 9.62
CA THR A 27 2.53 11.90 10.88
C THR A 27 1.38 12.13 11.85
N LYS A 28 0.84 13.36 11.91
CA LYS A 28 -0.20 13.73 12.88
C LYS A 28 -1.51 12.99 12.61
N GLU A 29 -1.83 12.77 11.34
CA GLU A 29 -3.00 11.99 10.94
C GLU A 29 -2.89 10.54 11.42
N VAL A 30 -1.72 9.92 11.29
CA VAL A 30 -1.47 8.56 11.78
C VAL A 30 -1.54 8.48 13.30
N GLU A 31 -0.95 9.46 14.01
CA GLU A 31 -1.02 9.54 15.47
C GLU A 31 -2.47 9.62 15.97
N ASP A 32 -3.28 10.50 15.39
CA ASP A 32 -4.68 10.68 15.77
C ASP A 32 -5.51 9.43 15.45
N ASP A 33 -5.32 8.86 14.26
CA ASP A 33 -6.06 7.67 13.83
C ASP A 33 -5.70 6.44 14.69
N PHE A 34 -4.41 6.23 15.02
CA PHE A 34 -3.98 5.09 15.82
C PHE A 34 -4.43 5.22 17.28
N LYS A 35 -4.36 6.42 17.84
CA LYS A 35 -4.95 6.70 19.15
C LYS A 35 -6.44 6.37 19.15
N PHE A 36 -7.18 6.81 18.14
CA PHE A 36 -8.62 6.54 18.04
C PHE A 36 -8.92 5.05 17.88
N ILE A 37 -8.17 4.32 17.04
CA ILE A 37 -8.28 2.86 16.88
C ILE A 37 -8.07 2.17 18.24
N ARG A 38 -7.10 2.62 19.03
CA ARG A 38 -6.84 2.07 20.36
C ARG A 38 -7.97 2.36 21.34
N GLU A 39 -8.54 3.57 21.32
CA GLU A 39 -9.70 3.96 22.13
C GLU A 39 -10.96 3.13 21.82
N LEU A 40 -11.10 2.65 20.59
CA LEU A 40 -12.15 1.69 20.19
C LEU A 40 -11.94 0.26 20.74
N GLY A 41 -10.82 0.00 21.43
CA GLY A 41 -10.50 -1.30 22.02
C GLY A 41 -9.86 -2.30 21.04
N LEU A 42 -9.39 -1.84 19.88
CA LEU A 42 -8.69 -2.67 18.90
C LEU A 42 -7.20 -2.83 19.28
N ASP A 43 -6.60 -3.96 18.86
CA ASP A 43 -5.20 -4.31 19.18
C ASP A 43 -4.33 -4.49 17.92
N LEU A 44 -4.91 -4.41 16.72
CA LEU A 44 -4.26 -4.75 15.46
C LEU A 44 -4.68 -3.80 14.33
N VAL A 45 -3.69 -3.36 13.55
CA VAL A 45 -3.90 -2.57 12.36
C VAL A 45 -3.23 -3.24 11.17
N ARG A 46 -3.97 -3.40 10.06
CA ARG A 46 -3.39 -3.83 8.78
C ARG A 46 -3.18 -2.62 7.89
N ILE A 47 -1.93 -2.38 7.51
CA ILE A 47 -1.54 -1.31 6.58
C ILE A 47 -1.08 -1.88 5.24
N PHE A 48 -1.00 -1.01 4.24
CA PHE A 48 -0.78 -1.40 2.85
C PHE A 48 0.28 -0.51 2.20
N LEU A 49 1.35 -1.12 1.72
CA LEU A 49 2.42 -0.41 1.03
C LEU A 49 2.07 -0.35 -0.45
N VAL A 50 1.78 0.84 -0.97
CA VAL A 50 1.50 1.04 -2.40
C VAL A 50 2.78 0.78 -3.19
N TRP A 51 2.72 -0.13 -4.16
CA TRP A 51 3.93 -0.65 -4.82
C TRP A 51 4.77 0.48 -5.45
N GLU A 52 4.15 1.39 -6.19
CA GLU A 52 4.85 2.52 -6.83
C GLU A 52 5.54 3.48 -5.85
N ASP A 53 5.04 3.59 -4.61
CA ASP A 53 5.62 4.49 -3.60
C ASP A 53 6.86 3.90 -2.94
N PHE A 54 6.87 2.56 -2.78
CA PHE A 54 7.95 1.83 -2.13
C PHE A 54 9.02 1.35 -3.11
N GLN A 55 8.67 1.10 -4.37
CA GLN A 55 9.61 0.66 -5.41
C GLN A 55 9.36 1.42 -6.72
N PRO A 56 9.75 2.71 -6.80
CA PRO A 56 9.48 3.54 -7.98
C PRO A 56 10.33 3.16 -9.21
N TYR A 57 11.44 2.42 -9.01
CA TYR A 57 12.25 1.83 -10.09
C TYR A 57 12.53 0.37 -9.77
N PRO A 58 12.78 -0.50 -10.77
CA PRO A 58 12.97 -1.93 -10.58
C PRO A 58 14.04 -2.24 -9.53
N ASP A 59 15.22 -1.64 -9.67
CA ASP A 59 16.39 -1.87 -8.83
C ASP A 59 16.47 -0.95 -7.60
N TYR A 60 15.39 -0.25 -7.25
CA TYR A 60 15.40 0.76 -6.20
C TYR A 60 14.17 0.74 -5.30
N VAL A 61 14.41 0.50 -4.01
CA VAL A 61 13.44 0.69 -2.93
C VAL A 61 13.60 2.10 -2.33
N SER A 62 12.48 2.81 -2.24
CA SER A 62 12.42 4.20 -1.77
C SER A 62 12.79 4.33 -0.29
N GLN A 63 13.96 4.89 -0.02
CA GLN A 63 14.43 5.19 1.34
C GLN A 63 13.51 6.19 2.08
N SER A 64 12.86 7.09 1.33
CA SER A 64 11.89 8.03 1.90
C SER A 64 10.62 7.31 2.37
N ALA A 65 10.11 6.37 1.57
CA ALA A 65 8.95 5.57 1.94
C ALA A 65 9.26 4.65 3.13
N LEU A 66 10.45 4.04 3.17
CA LEU A 66 10.90 3.23 4.31
C LEU A 66 11.01 4.04 5.61
N ARG A 67 11.49 5.28 5.56
CA ARG A 67 11.51 6.16 6.75
C ARG A 67 10.10 6.47 7.25
N LYS A 68 9.15 6.74 6.34
CA LYS A 68 7.74 6.94 6.71
C LYS A 68 7.14 5.68 7.32
N LEU A 69 7.45 4.51 6.77
CA LEU A 69 7.03 3.23 7.34
C LEU A 69 7.58 3.02 8.76
N ALA A 70 8.86 3.34 8.99
CA ALA A 70 9.45 3.30 10.32
C ALA A 70 8.70 4.22 11.30
N GLN A 71 8.37 5.45 10.89
CA GLN A 71 7.54 6.36 11.70
C GLN A 71 6.17 5.76 12.03
N VAL A 72 5.49 5.12 11.07
CA VAL A 72 4.21 4.43 11.32
C VAL A 72 4.41 3.27 12.31
N CYS A 73 5.51 2.53 12.24
CA CYS A 73 5.84 1.47 13.18
C CYS A 73 6.07 2.00 14.60
N ASP A 74 6.79 3.12 14.73
CA ASP A 74 7.03 3.78 16.03
C ASP A 74 5.72 4.25 16.65
N ILE A 75 4.85 4.92 15.88
CA ILE A 75 3.53 5.39 16.34
C ILE A 75 2.64 4.20 16.75
N ALA A 76 2.68 3.08 16.01
CA ALA A 76 1.95 1.87 16.40
C ALA A 76 2.42 1.34 17.76
N ALA A 77 3.74 1.29 17.97
CA ALA A 77 4.32 0.84 19.23
C ALA A 77 3.93 1.75 20.39
N GLU A 78 3.98 3.08 20.21
CA GLU A 78 3.55 4.07 21.21
C GLU A 78 2.07 3.90 21.60
N ASN A 79 1.22 3.52 20.65
CA ASN A 79 -0.21 3.27 20.87
C ASN A 79 -0.55 1.82 21.27
N GLN A 80 0.46 0.97 21.49
CA GLN A 80 0.31 -0.45 21.83
C GLN A 80 -0.50 -1.25 20.78
N LEU A 81 -0.36 -0.86 19.50
CA LEU A 81 -0.99 -1.52 18.37
C LEU A 81 0.01 -2.46 17.68
N ARG A 82 -0.47 -3.63 17.28
CA ARG A 82 0.26 -4.54 16.39
C ARG A 82 0.00 -4.16 14.94
N LEU A 83 0.96 -4.46 14.05
CA LEU A 83 0.84 -4.22 12.62
C LEU A 83 0.83 -5.54 11.82
N ILE A 84 -0.08 -5.63 10.85
CA ILE A 84 0.07 -6.49 9.67
C ILE A 84 0.43 -5.57 8.51
N ILE A 85 1.59 -5.79 7.89
CA ILE A 85 2.04 -4.96 6.77
C ILE A 85 1.84 -5.75 5.49
N THR A 86 1.00 -5.24 4.60
CA THR A 86 0.82 -5.82 3.26
C THR A 86 1.83 -5.19 2.31
N PHE A 87 2.82 -5.98 1.91
CA PHE A 87 3.83 -5.55 0.94
C PHE A 87 3.26 -5.57 -0.49
N PHE A 88 3.80 -4.69 -1.34
CA PHE A 88 3.53 -4.65 -2.77
C PHE A 88 2.03 -4.68 -3.11
N THR A 89 1.28 -3.71 -2.57
CA THR A 89 -0.15 -3.58 -2.84
C THR A 89 -0.38 -3.16 -4.29
N GLY A 90 -0.54 -4.16 -5.16
CA GLY A 90 -0.77 -3.98 -6.60
C GLY A 90 -2.25 -3.90 -6.98
N HIS A 91 -3.16 -4.48 -6.20
CA HIS A 91 -4.62 -4.39 -6.43
C HIS A 91 -5.35 -4.07 -5.13
N MET A 92 -6.17 -3.02 -5.13
CA MET A 92 -6.99 -2.66 -3.98
C MET A 92 -8.22 -1.86 -4.41
N SER A 93 -9.36 -2.14 -3.78
CA SER A 93 -10.60 -1.37 -3.95
C SER A 93 -11.03 -1.22 -5.40
N GLY A 94 -10.82 -2.27 -6.21
CA GLY A 94 -11.17 -2.30 -7.63
C GLY A 94 -10.20 -1.54 -8.54
N VAL A 95 -8.99 -1.21 -8.07
CA VAL A 95 -7.97 -0.49 -8.84
C VAL A 95 -6.65 -1.24 -8.78
N ASN A 96 -5.93 -1.29 -9.91
CA ASN A 96 -4.54 -1.73 -9.93
C ASN A 96 -3.61 -0.52 -9.70
N TRP A 97 -2.76 -0.58 -8.68
CA TRP A 97 -1.76 0.42 -8.32
C TRP A 97 -0.37 -0.10 -8.70
N ILE A 98 0.09 0.25 -9.89
CA ILE A 98 1.21 -0.44 -10.54
C ILE A 98 2.30 0.58 -10.86
N PRO A 99 3.58 0.31 -10.52
CA PRO A 99 4.68 1.18 -10.90
C PRO A 99 4.86 1.23 -12.42
N GLU A 100 5.35 2.35 -12.93
CA GLU A 100 5.48 2.57 -14.36
C GLU A 100 6.37 1.54 -15.06
N TRP A 101 7.41 1.07 -14.39
CA TRP A 101 8.33 0.08 -14.91
C TRP A 101 7.69 -1.31 -15.07
N ALA A 102 6.59 -1.59 -14.37
CA ALA A 102 5.85 -2.86 -14.48
C ALA A 102 4.76 -2.82 -15.58
N LEU A 103 4.63 -1.72 -16.31
CA LEU A 103 3.73 -1.62 -17.46
C LEU A 103 4.43 -2.03 -18.75
N ASP A 104 3.72 -2.73 -19.63
CA ASP A 104 4.16 -2.98 -20.99
C ASP A 104 3.72 -1.83 -21.90
N LYS A 105 4.66 -0.95 -22.25
CA LYS A 105 4.39 0.24 -23.07
C LYS A 105 4.20 -0.08 -24.56
N HIS A 106 4.42 -1.33 -24.97
CA HIS A 106 4.19 -1.77 -26.35
C HIS A 106 2.76 -2.29 -26.57
N THR A 107 2.00 -2.51 -25.49
CA THR A 107 0.64 -3.01 -25.55
C THR A 107 -0.36 -1.99 -25.02
N THR A 108 -1.59 -2.02 -25.53
CA THR A 108 -2.68 -1.23 -24.96
C THR A 108 -3.92 -2.11 -24.82
N ILE A 109 -4.69 -1.86 -23.77
CA ILE A 109 -5.97 -2.51 -23.54
C ILE A 109 -7.06 -1.61 -24.16
N PRO A 110 -7.85 -2.12 -25.12
CA PRO A 110 -8.96 -1.37 -25.69
C PRO A 110 -9.96 -0.93 -24.62
N LYS A 111 -10.55 0.25 -24.81
CA LYS A 111 -11.62 0.75 -23.94
C LYS A 111 -12.79 -0.25 -23.93
N GLY A 112 -13.33 -0.55 -22.75
CA GLY A 112 -14.45 -1.47 -22.56
C GLY A 112 -14.09 -2.94 -22.32
N ILE A 113 -12.82 -3.32 -22.49
CA ILE A 113 -12.33 -4.68 -22.15
C ILE A 113 -11.79 -4.73 -20.71
N ARG A 114 -11.36 -3.59 -20.16
CA ARG A 114 -10.72 -3.54 -18.85
C ARG A 114 -11.74 -3.50 -17.71
N TYR A 115 -11.74 -4.53 -16.86
CA TYR A 115 -12.57 -4.59 -15.65
C TYR A 115 -12.12 -3.62 -14.56
N TYR A 116 -10.80 -3.45 -14.37
CA TYR A 116 -10.23 -2.61 -13.33
C TYR A 116 -9.27 -1.56 -13.90
N PRO A 117 -9.41 -0.26 -13.57
CA PRO A 117 -8.45 0.76 -13.97
C PRO A 117 -7.07 0.46 -13.40
N THR A 118 -6.03 0.86 -14.13
CA THR A 118 -4.65 0.86 -13.62
C THR A 118 -4.17 2.28 -13.49
N ILE A 119 -3.76 2.61 -12.28
CA ILE A 119 -3.23 3.91 -11.89
C ILE A 119 -1.74 3.77 -11.70
N THR A 120 -1.01 4.68 -12.32
CA THR A 120 0.44 4.84 -12.21
C THR A 120 0.73 6.33 -12.16
N ASN A 121 1.55 6.77 -11.23
CA ASN A 121 1.87 8.19 -11.06
C ASN A 121 0.62 9.07 -10.97
N LEU A 122 -0.41 8.59 -10.26
CA LEU A 122 -1.71 9.26 -10.09
C LEU A 122 -2.52 9.44 -11.39
N GLN A 123 -2.13 8.79 -12.47
CA GLN A 123 -2.81 8.85 -13.76
C GLN A 123 -3.33 7.47 -14.15
N ILE A 124 -4.53 7.43 -14.73
CA ILE A 124 -5.06 6.22 -15.37
C ILE A 124 -4.30 6.01 -16.67
N ASN A 125 -3.77 4.81 -16.89
CA ASN A 125 -3.14 4.41 -18.14
C ASN A 125 -3.88 3.24 -18.80
N SER A 126 -3.59 2.97 -20.07
CA SER A 126 -4.18 1.88 -20.86
C SER A 126 -3.21 0.74 -21.16
N TYR A 127 -1.97 0.79 -20.65
CA TYR A 127 -0.96 -0.24 -20.88
C TYR A 127 -1.34 -1.55 -20.18
N GLN A 128 -0.92 -2.69 -20.73
CA GLN A 128 -1.01 -3.95 -19.99
C GLN A 128 0.02 -3.95 -18.85
N ILE A 129 -0.26 -4.75 -17.82
CA ILE A 129 0.69 -5.01 -16.74
C ILE A 129 1.54 -6.20 -17.21
N LYS A 130 2.87 -6.09 -17.12
CA LYS A 130 3.76 -7.23 -17.40
C LYS A 130 3.41 -8.40 -16.48
N ASP A 131 3.53 -9.62 -16.97
CA ASP A 131 3.20 -10.79 -16.17
C ASP A 131 4.21 -10.96 -15.03
N MET A 132 3.74 -10.83 -13.79
CA MET A 132 4.61 -10.82 -12.60
C MET A 132 5.27 -12.19 -12.31
N TYR A 133 4.85 -13.26 -12.98
CA TYR A 133 5.29 -14.62 -12.71
C TYR A 133 6.10 -15.23 -13.86
N SER A 134 6.08 -14.62 -15.05
CA SER A 134 6.72 -15.17 -16.24
C SER A 134 7.52 -14.16 -17.07
N ASP A 135 7.35 -12.86 -16.86
CA ASP A 135 8.17 -11.86 -17.55
C ASP A 135 9.60 -11.82 -16.97
N ASP A 136 10.61 -12.05 -17.81
CA ASP A 136 12.02 -12.13 -17.42
C ASP A 136 12.55 -10.86 -16.72
N PHE A 137 12.00 -9.70 -17.06
CA PHE A 137 12.36 -8.45 -16.44
C PHE A 137 11.69 -8.31 -15.07
N MET A 138 10.41 -8.66 -14.96
CA MET A 138 9.69 -8.66 -13.67
C MET A 138 10.29 -9.62 -12.65
N LEU A 139 10.75 -10.80 -13.08
CA LEU A 139 11.37 -11.80 -12.19
C LEU A 139 12.72 -11.37 -11.60
N LYS A 140 13.37 -10.37 -12.21
CA LYS A 140 14.68 -9.84 -11.78
C LYS A 140 14.58 -8.50 -11.06
N ALA A 141 13.41 -7.85 -11.16
CA ALA A 141 13.11 -6.57 -10.54
C ALA A 141 12.80 -6.70 -9.05
#